data_AF-A0AAU1G6V8-F1
#
_entry.id   AF-A0AAU1G6V8-F1
#
_cell.length_a   1.000
_cell.length_b   1.000
_cell.length_c   1.000
_cell.angle_alpha   90.00
_cell.angle_beta   90.00
_cell.angle_gamma   90.00
#
_symmetry.space_group_name_H-M   'P 1'
#
loop_
_entity.id
_entity.type
_entity.pdbx_description
1 polymer ?
#
loop_
_entity_poly.entity_id
_entity_poly.type
_entity_poly.pdbx_seq_one_letter_code
_entity_poly.pdbx_strand_id
1 'polypeptide(L)'
;MIYLLDTNVVAEITTRPKPAPAVVAWARSVPSPALYLSVITVAEIEAGIEGTPDPVRRTAFERALTDIRDQYRDRIAAVGEREAFAYLALPEAQECRNQHRSSRCADRRHRPGKRLDAGESQHQASGAIRRTPAEPLGVRGIGHRGRNARNVGLRGA
;
A
#
# COMPACT_ATOMS: atom_id res chain seq x y z
N MET A 1 -5.47 -14.83 -5.08
CA MET A 1 -4.75 -13.63 -4.61
C MET A 1 -5.80 -12.59 -4.25
N ILE A 2 -5.61 -11.84 -3.17
CA ILE A 2 -6.50 -10.75 -2.74
C ILE A 2 -5.79 -9.41 -3.00
N TYR A 3 -6.53 -8.37 -3.39
CA TYR A 3 -6.02 -7.03 -3.66
C TYR A 3 -6.76 -5.98 -2.83
N LEU A 4 -6.01 -5.05 -2.25
CA LEU A 4 -6.52 -3.84 -1.63
C LEU A 4 -6.37 -2.69 -2.62
N LEU A 5 -7.48 -2.07 -3.02
CA LEU A 5 -7.50 -0.98 -4.00
C LEU A 5 -7.17 0.34 -3.32
N ASP A 6 -6.27 1.09 -3.97
CA ASP A 6 -5.95 2.47 -3.62
C ASP A 6 -6.94 3.45 -4.28
N THR A 7 -7.05 4.66 -3.73
CA THR A 7 -7.92 5.76 -4.20
C THR A 7 -7.68 6.08 -5.67
N ASN A 8 -6.42 6.03 -6.14
CA ASN A 8 -6.08 6.27 -7.54
C ASN A 8 -6.70 5.24 -8.47
N VAL A 9 -6.62 3.95 -8.12
CA VAL A 9 -7.18 2.86 -8.92
C VAL A 9 -8.71 2.96 -8.95
N VAL A 10 -9.33 3.26 -7.81
CA VAL A 10 -10.77 3.49 -7.71
C VAL A 10 -11.21 4.64 -8.60
N ALA A 11 -10.49 5.76 -8.59
CA ALA A 11 -10.78 6.90 -9.45
C ALA A 11 -10.68 6.55 -10.94
N GLU A 12 -9.66 5.76 -11.34
CA GLU A 12 -9.49 5.27 -12.71
C GLU A 12 -10.67 4.40 -13.17
N ILE A 13 -11.22 3.52 -12.33
CA ILE A 13 -12.31 2.62 -12.75
C ILE A 13 -13.72 3.23 -12.65
N THR A 14 -13.90 4.33 -11.91
CA THR A 14 -15.23 4.89 -11.63
C THR A 14 -15.49 6.24 -12.28
N THR A 15 -14.57 7.20 -12.14
CA THR A 15 -14.90 8.61 -12.31
C THR A 15 -13.98 9.35 -13.29
N ARG A 16 -12.81 8.79 -13.61
CA ARG A 16 -11.90 9.34 -14.61
C ARG A 16 -12.55 9.30 -16.01
N PRO A 17 -12.66 10.46 -16.71
CA PRO A 17 -13.23 10.49 -18.06
C PRO A 17 -12.42 9.73 -19.11
N LYS A 18 -11.10 9.66 -18.90
CA LYS A 18 -10.15 8.94 -19.77
C LYS A 18 -9.29 8.03 -18.89
N PRO A 19 -9.81 6.84 -18.54
CA PRO A 19 -9.10 5.95 -17.64
C PRO A 19 -7.95 5.24 -18.34
N ALA A 20 -6.90 4.90 -17.60
CA ALA A 20 -5.78 4.13 -18.14
C ALA A 20 -6.26 2.73 -18.59
N PRO A 21 -6.13 2.35 -19.89
CA PRO A 21 -6.69 1.10 -20.39
C PRO A 21 -6.13 -0.15 -19.69
N ALA A 22 -4.85 -0.09 -19.29
CA ALA A 22 -4.21 -1.18 -18.55
C ALA A 22 -4.85 -1.42 -17.17
N VAL A 23 -5.23 -0.36 -16.46
CA VAL A 23 -5.87 -0.47 -15.14
C VAL A 23 -7.28 -1.05 -15.28
N VAL A 24 -8.03 -0.60 -16.27
CA VAL A 24 -9.37 -1.13 -16.56
C VAL A 24 -9.32 -2.61 -16.97
N ALA A 25 -8.37 -2.97 -17.85
CA ALA A 25 -8.18 -4.35 -18.28
C ALA A 25 -7.80 -5.26 -17.11
N TRP A 26 -6.89 -4.81 -16.25
CA TRP A 26 -6.52 -5.53 -15.03
C TRP A 26 -7.71 -5.70 -14.09
N ALA A 27 -8.45 -4.63 -13.79
CA ALA A 27 -9.59 -4.70 -12.88
C ALA A 27 -10.67 -5.68 -13.37
N ARG A 28 -10.89 -5.75 -14.69
CA ARG A 28 -11.80 -6.73 -15.32
C ARG A 28 -11.29 -8.17 -15.30
N SER A 29 -9.97 -8.35 -15.24
CA SER A 29 -9.35 -9.68 -15.19
C SER A 29 -9.39 -10.31 -13.79
N VAL A 30 -9.55 -9.49 -12.74
CA VAL A 30 -9.57 -9.94 -11.35
C VAL A 30 -11.02 -10.22 -10.90
N PRO A 31 -11.31 -11.36 -10.26
CA PRO A 31 -12.64 -11.63 -9.71
C PRO A 31 -13.05 -10.57 -8.67
N SER A 32 -14.27 -10.05 -8.77
CA SER A 32 -14.79 -9.03 -7.84
C SER A 32 -14.66 -9.41 -6.35
N PRO A 33 -14.82 -10.67 -5.90
CA PRO A 33 -14.64 -11.04 -4.50
C PRO A 33 -13.19 -10.91 -4.00
N ALA A 34 -12.21 -10.82 -4.90
CA ALA A 34 -10.80 -10.65 -4.57
C ALA A 34 -10.37 -9.18 -4.44
N LEU A 35 -11.27 -8.23 -4.73
CA LEU A 35 -11.01 -6.80 -4.65
C LEU A 35 -11.62 -6.22 -3.36
N TYR A 36 -10.78 -5.54 -2.58
CA TYR A 36 -11.12 -4.94 -1.30
C TYR A 36 -10.80 -3.45 -1.31
N LEU A 37 -11.44 -2.69 -0.42
CA LEU A 37 -11.15 -1.29 -0.16
C LEU A 37 -10.76 -1.08 1.30
N SER A 38 -9.96 -0.06 1.59
CA SER A 38 -9.74 0.36 2.98
C SER A 38 -10.80 1.38 3.39
N VAL A 39 -11.16 1.43 4.68
CA VAL A 39 -11.90 2.57 5.24
C VAL A 39 -11.18 3.91 5.01
N ILE A 40 -9.85 3.90 4.90
CA ILE A 40 -9.05 5.10 4.60
C ILE A 40 -9.30 5.58 3.18
N THR A 41 -9.30 4.68 2.19
CA THR A 41 -9.64 5.00 0.80
C THR A 41 -11.04 5.62 0.69
N VAL A 42 -12.01 5.10 1.44
CA VAL A 42 -13.36 5.67 1.49
C VAL A 42 -13.34 7.11 2.04
N ALA A 43 -12.60 7.34 3.13
CA ALA A 43 -12.47 8.68 3.73
C ALA A 43 -11.76 9.67 2.79
N GLU A 44 -10.73 9.25 2.07
CA GLU A 44 -10.05 10.10 1.08
C GLU A 44 -10.97 10.51 -0.08
N ILE A 45 -11.83 9.60 -0.54
CA ILE A 45 -12.82 9.91 -1.57
C ILE A 45 -13.83 10.94 -1.05
N GLU A 46 -14.35 10.77 0.18
CA GLU A 46 -15.24 11.76 0.80
C GLU A 46 -14.60 13.13 0.92
N ALA A 47 -13.36 13.21 1.41
CA ALA A 47 -12.63 14.47 1.49
C ALA A 47 -12.44 15.12 0.10
N GLY A 48 -12.21 14.31 -0.94
CA GLY A 48 -12.14 14.79 -2.33
C GLY A 48 -13.47 15.35 -2.85
N ILE A 49 -14.60 14.76 -2.45
CA ILE A 49 -15.95 15.23 -2.79
C ILE A 49 -16.22 16.59 -2.13
N GLU A 50 -15.95 16.70 -0.83
CA GLU A 50 -16.13 17.95 -0.07
C GLU A 50 -15.29 19.09 -0.68
N GLY A 51 -14.05 18.79 -1.07
CA GLY A 51 -13.14 19.73 -1.71
C GLY A 51 -13.49 20.09 -3.16
N THR A 52 -14.48 19.44 -3.79
CA THR A 52 -14.86 19.71 -5.20
C THR A 52 -15.79 20.93 -5.30
N PRO A 53 -15.40 22.04 -5.96
CA PRO A 53 -16.24 23.26 -6.04
C PRO A 53 -17.37 23.17 -7.07
N ASP A 54 -17.17 22.38 -8.13
CA ASP A 54 -18.15 22.20 -9.20
C ASP A 54 -19.31 21.29 -8.72
N PRO A 55 -20.55 21.80 -8.65
CA PRO A 55 -21.67 21.04 -8.11
C PRO A 55 -22.03 19.81 -8.97
N VAL A 56 -21.86 19.89 -10.30
CA VAL A 56 -22.17 18.77 -11.19
C VAL A 56 -21.17 17.64 -10.97
N ARG A 57 -19.88 17.98 -10.87
CA ARG A 57 -18.82 17.01 -10.58
C ARG A 57 -18.96 16.42 -9.19
N ARG A 58 -19.29 17.25 -8.19
CA ARG A 58 -19.54 16.79 -6.81
C ARG A 58 -20.65 15.74 -6.80
N THR A 59 -21.80 16.02 -7.40
CA THR A 59 -22.91 15.06 -7.48
C THR A 59 -22.53 13.77 -8.20
N ALA A 60 -21.71 13.84 -9.26
CA ALA A 60 -21.21 12.64 -9.93
C ALA A 60 -20.33 11.80 -9.01
N PHE A 61 -19.44 12.42 -8.23
CA PHE A 61 -18.59 11.72 -7.27
C PHE A 61 -19.38 11.16 -6.07
N GLU A 62 -20.39 11.87 -5.57
CA GLU A 62 -21.29 11.37 -4.51
C GLU A 62 -22.04 10.10 -4.93
N ARG A 63 -22.53 10.07 -6.17
CA ARG A 63 -23.14 8.87 -6.75
C ARG A 63 -22.14 7.74 -6.86
N ALA A 64 -20.97 8.01 -7.41
CA ALA A 64 -19.91 7.00 -7.54
C ALA A 64 -19.49 6.43 -6.17
N LEU A 65 -19.38 7.26 -5.13
CA LEU A 65 -19.08 6.79 -3.78
C LEU A 65 -20.20 5.91 -3.22
N THR A 66 -21.45 6.25 -3.47
CA THR A 66 -22.61 5.44 -3.08
C THR A 66 -22.54 4.06 -3.73
N ASP A 67 -22.28 4.01 -5.04
CA ASP A 67 -22.15 2.76 -5.79
C ASP A 67 -20.96 1.91 -5.29
N ILE A 68 -19.82 2.54 -5.02
CA ILE A 68 -18.64 1.88 -4.44
C ILE A 68 -18.97 1.27 -3.09
N ARG A 69 -19.62 2.03 -2.19
CA ARG A 69 -19.99 1.55 -0.85
C ARG A 69 -20.91 0.34 -0.92
N ASP A 70 -21.86 0.34 -1.85
CA ASP A 70 -22.76 -0.80 -2.02
C ASP A 70 -22.04 -2.00 -2.63
N GLN A 71 -21.26 -1.80 -3.69
CA GLN A 71 -20.51 -2.87 -4.37
C GLN A 71 -19.50 -3.57 -3.45
N TYR A 72 -18.87 -2.82 -2.54
CA TYR A 72 -17.82 -3.33 -1.65
C TYR A 72 -18.26 -3.49 -0.19
N ARG A 73 -19.56 -3.41 0.12
CA ARG A 73 -20.12 -3.44 1.49
C ARG A 73 -19.41 -4.40 2.46
N ASP A 74 -19.23 -5.65 2.05
CA ASP A 74 -18.64 -6.71 2.89
C ASP A 74 -17.10 -6.86 2.74
N ARG A 75 -16.48 -5.95 1.97
CA ARG A 75 -15.06 -5.98 1.58
C ARG A 75 -14.37 -4.64 1.81
N ILE A 76 -14.93 -3.80 2.68
CA ILE A 76 -14.24 -2.62 3.20
C ILE A 76 -13.48 -3.04 4.46
N ALA A 77 -12.15 -3.11 4.37
CA ALA A 77 -11.25 -3.42 5.45
C ALA A 77 -11.15 -2.27 6.45
N ALA A 78 -11.57 -2.53 7.69
CA ALA A 78 -11.41 -1.62 8.81
C ALA A 78 -9.94 -1.46 9.21
N VAL A 79 -9.60 -0.29 9.75
CA VAL A 79 -8.30 -0.02 10.39
C VAL A 79 -8.58 0.18 11.88
N GLY A 80 -8.19 -0.78 12.70
CA GLY A 80 -8.30 -0.73 14.16
C GLY A 80 -6.93 -0.65 14.83
N GLU A 81 -6.91 -0.90 16.14
CA GLU A 81 -5.67 -0.89 16.94
C GLU A 81 -4.61 -1.85 16.39
N ARG A 82 -5.02 -3.05 15.96
CA ARG A 82 -4.12 -4.06 15.42
C ARG A 82 -3.39 -3.56 14.17
N GLU A 83 -4.12 -2.97 13.23
CA GLU A 83 -3.55 -2.43 11.99
C GLU A 83 -2.66 -1.21 12.30
N ALA A 84 -3.06 -0.37 13.25
CA ALA A 84 -2.26 0.77 13.70
C ALA A 84 -0.94 0.34 14.37
N PHE A 85 -0.94 -0.73 15.17
CA PHE A 85 0.29 -1.28 15.75
C PHE A 85 1.16 -1.96 14.69
N ALA A 86 0.56 -2.70 13.75
CA ALA A 86 1.29 -3.30 12.64
C ALA A 86 1.98 -2.24 11.76
N TYR A 87 1.34 -1.10 11.55
CA TYR A 87 1.93 0.04 10.84
C TYR A 87 3.24 0.53 11.50
N LEU A 88 3.34 0.49 12.83
CA LEU A 88 4.58 0.88 13.54
C LEU A 88 5.73 -0.09 13.31
N ALA A 89 5.47 -1.33 12.89
CA ALA A 89 6.50 -2.31 12.58
C ALA A 89 7.05 -2.17 11.15
N LEU A 90 6.48 -1.28 10.32
CA LEU A 90 6.96 -1.03 8.96
C LEU A 90 8.22 -0.13 9.01
N PRO A 91 9.36 -0.58 8.44
CA PRO A 91 10.61 0.18 8.47
C PRO A 91 10.49 1.58 7.85
N GLU A 92 9.76 1.71 6.74
CA GLU A 92 9.58 3.01 6.07
C GLU A 92 8.76 4.00 6.92
N ALA A 93 7.79 3.52 7.69
CA ALA A 93 6.98 4.34 8.58
C ALA A 93 7.79 4.92 9.75
N GLN A 94 8.83 4.19 10.19
CA GLN A 94 9.75 4.62 11.24
C GLN A 94 10.79 5.59 10.72
N GLU A 95 11.29 5.41 9.50
CA GLU A 95 12.26 6.31 8.88
C GLU A 95 11.74 7.73 8.73
N CYS A 96 10.49 7.93 8.29
CA CYS A 96 9.89 9.26 8.28
C CYS A 96 9.81 9.86 9.69
N ARG A 97 9.45 9.08 10.72
CA ARG A 97 9.36 9.57 12.11
C ARG A 97 10.73 9.91 12.70
N ASN A 98 11.75 9.13 12.37
CA ASN A 98 13.11 9.31 12.86
C ASN A 98 13.82 10.47 12.12
N GLN A 99 13.54 10.66 10.83
CA GLN A 99 14.02 11.81 10.04
C GLN A 99 13.47 13.15 10.54
N HIS A 100 12.25 13.19 11.09
CA HIS A 100 11.70 14.41 11.70
C HIS A 100 12.33 14.76 13.06
N ARG A 101 13.10 13.85 13.69
CA ARG A 101 13.77 14.09 14.98
C ARG A 101 15.23 14.51 14.84
N SER A 102 15.91 14.18 13.73
CA SER A 102 17.26 14.66 13.44
C SER A 102 17.26 15.67 12.29
N SER A 103 17.13 16.95 12.64
CA SER A 103 17.78 18.08 11.94
C SER A 103 17.98 17.98 10.41
N ARG A 104 16.94 18.34 9.64
CA ARG A 104 17.00 19.18 8.40
C ARG A 104 15.65 19.14 7.68
N CYS A 105 14.68 19.88 8.21
CA CYS A 105 13.54 20.38 7.43
C CYS A 105 14.01 21.59 6.62
N ALA A 106 14.79 21.34 5.57
CA ALA A 106 15.00 22.30 4.50
C ALA A 106 14.95 21.51 3.18
N ASP A 107 13.87 21.75 2.45
CA ASP A 107 13.83 21.72 1.00
C ASP A 107 14.13 20.38 0.29
N ARG A 108 13.05 19.64 -0.01
CA ARG A 108 12.96 18.85 -1.24
C ARG A 108 11.77 19.29 -2.07
N ARG A 109 11.74 20.58 -2.41
CA ARG A 109 11.15 21.08 -3.66
C ARG A 109 12.22 21.84 -4.45
N HIS A 110 13.39 21.22 -4.64
CA HIS A 110 14.36 21.65 -5.65
C HIS A 110 14.73 20.49 -6.56
N ARG A 111 14.16 20.51 -7.77
CA ARG A 111 14.57 19.69 -8.92
C ARG A 111 15.59 20.57 -9.68
N PRO A 112 16.91 20.32 -9.64
CA PRO A 112 17.79 21.05 -10.51
C PRO A 112 17.63 20.45 -11.91
N GLY A 113 17.04 21.25 -12.81
CA GLY A 113 17.09 21.01 -14.24
C GLY A 113 18.56 20.88 -14.64
N LYS A 114 18.92 19.72 -15.21
CA LYS A 114 20.21 19.55 -15.86
C LYS A 114 20.33 20.59 -16.97
N ARG A 115 21.37 21.42 -16.87
CA ARG A 115 21.93 22.16 -18.01
C ARG A 115 22.15 21.18 -19.16
N LEU A 116 21.65 21.58 -20.32
CA LEU A 116 22.03 21.03 -21.61
C LEU A 116 23.47 21.47 -21.85
N ASP A 117 24.41 20.53 -21.81
CA ASP A 117 25.67 20.66 -22.53
C ASP A 117 25.76 19.48 -23.50
N ALA A 118 25.89 19.85 -24.77
CA ALA A 118 26.01 18.96 -25.90
C ALA A 118 27.25 18.06 -25.77
N GLY A 119 27.08 16.79 -26.11
CA GLY A 119 28.13 15.77 -26.01
C GLY A 119 27.62 14.45 -26.52
N GLU A 120 27.35 14.43 -27.83
CA GLU A 120 26.95 13.27 -28.62
C GLU A 120 28.05 12.20 -28.56
N SER A 121 27.73 11.01 -28.06
CA SER A 121 28.39 9.77 -28.48
C SER A 121 27.53 8.57 -28.09
N GLN A 122 26.91 8.05 -29.14
CA GLN A 122 26.24 6.76 -29.22
C GLN A 122 27.12 5.67 -28.60
N HIS A 123 26.55 4.77 -27.79
CA HIS A 123 26.94 3.36 -27.75
C HIS A 123 25.73 2.51 -27.35
N GLN A 124 25.40 1.58 -28.24
CA GLN A 124 24.38 0.55 -28.11
C GLN A 124 24.87 -0.56 -27.18
N ALA A 125 24.01 -1.04 -26.27
CA ALA A 125 24.00 -2.40 -25.73
C ALA A 125 22.67 -2.56 -24.97
N SER A 126 21.65 -3.22 -25.54
CA SER A 126 21.48 -4.67 -25.62
C SER A 126 21.42 -5.35 -24.24
N GLY A 127 20.20 -5.77 -23.88
CA GLY A 127 19.88 -7.02 -23.16
C GLY A 127 20.40 -7.23 -21.75
N ALA A 128 19.49 -7.31 -20.77
CA ALA A 128 19.38 -8.48 -19.88
C ALA A 128 18.27 -8.29 -18.84
N ILE A 129 17.20 -9.06 -19.00
CA ILE A 129 16.29 -9.47 -17.92
C ILE A 129 17.15 -10.22 -16.89
N ARG A 130 17.40 -9.62 -15.72
CA ARG A 130 18.08 -10.34 -14.64
C ARG A 130 17.07 -11.19 -13.88
N ARG A 131 17.08 -12.50 -14.17
CA ARG A 131 16.56 -13.52 -13.26
C ARG A 131 17.58 -13.73 -12.15
N THR A 132 17.20 -13.53 -10.91
CA THR A 132 17.95 -14.03 -9.74
C THR A 132 17.49 -15.47 -9.45
N PRO A 133 18.40 -16.45 -9.35
CA PRO A 133 18.05 -17.75 -8.77
C PRO A 133 18.02 -17.61 -7.24
N ALA A 134 16.97 -18.17 -6.63
CA ALA A 134 16.94 -18.45 -5.20
C ALA A 134 17.86 -19.64 -4.91
N GLU A 135 18.78 -19.47 -3.95
CA GLU A 135 19.42 -20.60 -3.27
C GLU A 135 18.82 -20.79 -1.86
N PRO A 136 18.63 -22.04 -1.41
CA PRO A 136 18.10 -22.36 -0.09
C PRO A 136 19.25 -22.53 0.91
N LEU A 137 19.27 -21.73 1.97
CA LEU A 137 20.12 -22.01 3.13
C LEU A 137 19.37 -22.89 4.13
N GLY A 138 19.60 -24.20 4.01
CA GLY A 138 19.34 -25.16 5.08
C GLY A 138 20.61 -25.40 5.89
N VAL A 139 20.59 -25.11 7.19
CA VAL A 139 21.57 -25.65 8.15
C VAL A 139 20.88 -26.04 9.46
N ARG A 140 20.78 -27.36 9.66
CA ARG A 140 20.97 -28.18 10.88
C ARG A 140 21.02 -27.36 12.19
N GLY A 141 20.15 -27.57 13.19
CA GLY A 141 19.95 -28.84 13.88
C GLY A 141 20.98 -29.02 15.01
N ILE A 142 20.70 -28.46 16.20
CA ILE A 142 21.36 -28.85 17.46
C ILE A 142 20.26 -29.02 18.52
N GLY A 143 20.12 -30.24 19.01
CA GLY A 143 19.19 -30.62 20.06
C GLY A 143 19.83 -30.68 21.46
N HIS A 144 18.91 -30.76 22.42
CA HIS A 144 18.98 -31.34 23.77
C HIS A 144 19.82 -30.67 24.89
N ARG A 145 19.09 -30.17 25.90
CA ARG A 145 18.91 -30.75 27.25
C ARG A 145 18.08 -29.74 28.07
N GLY A 146 16.88 -30.03 28.57
CA GLY A 146 16.58 -31.11 29.50
C GLY A 146 16.95 -30.69 30.93
N ARG A 147 16.03 -30.05 31.66
CA ARG A 147 16.00 -30.10 33.13
C ARG A 147 14.57 -29.89 33.66
N ASN A 148 14.13 -30.93 34.35
CA ASN A 148 12.87 -31.13 35.01
C ASN A 148 13.01 -30.62 36.46
N ALA A 149 12.05 -29.83 36.95
CA ALA A 149 11.94 -29.51 38.38
C ALA A 149 10.46 -29.46 38.80
N ARG A 150 9.97 -30.64 39.17
CA ARG A 150 9.34 -30.93 40.47
C ARG A 150 8.32 -29.91 41.01
N ASN A 151 7.06 -30.23 40.78
CA ASN A 151 6.04 -30.55 41.79
C ASN A 151 6.33 -30.10 43.25
N VAL A 152 5.55 -29.14 43.75
CA VAL A 152 5.17 -29.03 45.17
C VAL A 152 3.69 -28.69 45.22
N GLY A 153 2.88 -29.66 45.63
CA GLY A 153 1.51 -29.44 46.06
C GLY A 153 1.45 -29.23 47.57
N LEU A 154 0.55 -28.36 48.03
CA LEU A 154 -0.03 -28.31 49.37
C LEU A 154 -1.46 -27.74 49.18
N ARG A 155 -2.52 -28.55 49.35
CA ARG A 155 -3.44 -28.58 50.53
C ARG A 155 -3.89 -27.15 50.90
N GLY A 156 -5.15 -26.77 50.86
CA GLY A 156 -6.38 -27.44 51.29
C GLY A 156 -7.05 -26.53 52.33
N ALA A 157 -8.27 -26.07 52.05
CA ALA A 157 -9.29 -25.58 52.99
C ALA A 157 -10.55 -25.26 52.16
#